data_AF-A0A3D2A8N0-F1
#
_entry.id   AF-A0A3D2A8N0-F1
#
_cell.length_a   1.000
_cell.length_b   1.000
_cell.length_c   1.000
_cell.angle_alpha   90.00
_cell.angle_beta   90.00
_cell.angle_gamma   90.00
#
_symmetry.space_group_name_H-M   'P 1'
#
loop_
_entity.id
_entity.type
_entity.pdbx_description
1 polymer ?
#
loop_
_entity_poly.entity_id
_entity_poly.type
_entity_poly.pdbx_seq_one_letter_code
_entity_poly.pdbx_strand_id
1 'polypeptide(L)'
;MVNFHDQALITFSYDDGRRNNFDIALPLHEKYGVNPSFAIIAGRTIDPEWWHRHMTPWEVSNAHERGAEIVSHGLNHKLKFTDLNSQELDLELNYSKDILKGLTSREQENIETICIPFSASNTEVLEKAYNSYQLVRIHGKKLNPIRSTKSLIYSFGLNNKHTFEDIKSLIDNAIVEKKWLVLMLHGVVEGDEAHGTYDITENLLNMILKYVREKSEETILPVTFKEVLQIREDNKKTEFYTPDIYKEGIYPIAESEGFLITYHKNKGNSNKVVLSFGGLPSKKTQTGFGSSFIMSLGYDHIFVAQEALSQYQKLSLSDFVAAVKPYIKDKEAYTYGSSLGAYAAIYYGSAIDAHIIASAPKNSAHPSMRKNKFENVVFNHDELVNIPKSDKPPLILFDPYRDEERKYIENYVLPAYPKSKLIKLPFAGHTVLNTLKESGLLKNFVTTYIEKGICLPLKINEEESYIWNGEKGRYFLRHSMYEEAILHFKKSLEIKMNVEAVNGLASTYCKSENKDQAVALIEDYFDKTGSLKGISPSNRNLLSRNK
;
A
#
# COMPACT_ATOMS: atom_id res chain seq x y z
N MET A 1 6.61 20.17 13.49
CA MET A 1 6.93 19.00 12.64
C MET A 1 8.04 18.24 13.33
N VAL A 2 7.89 16.93 13.48
CA VAL A 2 8.89 16.08 14.13
C VAL A 2 10.10 15.97 13.21
N ASN A 3 11.31 16.26 13.72
CA ASN A 3 12.53 16.34 12.92
C ASN A 3 13.14 14.95 12.62
N PHE A 4 12.38 14.10 11.93
CA PHE A 4 12.75 12.74 11.61
C PHE A 4 13.52 12.64 10.28
N HIS A 5 14.72 12.05 10.33
CA HIS A 5 15.73 11.86 9.29
C HIS A 5 16.26 10.41 9.26
N ASP A 6 15.41 9.42 9.52
CA ASP A 6 15.79 8.00 9.60
C ASP A 6 16.80 7.64 10.72
N GLN A 7 16.79 8.41 11.80
CA GLN A 7 17.42 8.04 13.07
C GLN A 7 16.56 7.04 13.86
N ALA A 8 17.12 6.43 14.91
CA ALA A 8 16.34 5.57 15.81
C ALA A 8 15.30 6.38 16.60
N LEU A 9 14.25 5.72 17.09
CA LEU A 9 13.23 6.36 17.92
C LEU A 9 13.19 5.71 19.30
N ILE A 10 12.87 6.50 20.34
CA ILE A 10 12.60 5.97 21.68
C ILE A 10 11.36 6.60 22.30
N THR A 11 10.48 5.78 22.86
CA THR A 11 9.29 6.22 23.60
C THR A 11 9.34 5.71 25.04
N PHE A 12 9.07 6.61 25.99
CA PHE A 12 8.92 6.30 27.41
C PHE A 12 7.45 6.23 27.75
N SER A 13 6.93 5.03 27.96
CA SER A 13 5.53 4.76 28.28
C SER A 13 5.40 4.35 29.74
N TYR A 14 4.54 5.02 30.51
CA TYR A 14 4.30 4.70 31.93
C TYR A 14 2.87 4.17 32.10
N ASP A 15 2.76 2.95 32.64
CA ASP A 15 1.48 2.27 32.82
C ASP A 15 0.90 2.57 34.21
N ASP A 16 -0.40 2.32 34.33
CA ASP A 16 -1.27 2.56 35.49
C ASP A 16 -1.69 4.02 35.78
N GLY A 17 -0.93 5.03 35.35
CA GLY A 17 -1.19 6.43 35.72
C GLY A 17 -0.98 6.67 37.22
N ARG A 18 0.12 6.13 37.76
CA ARG A 18 0.47 6.27 39.19
C ARG A 18 0.85 7.71 39.49
N ARG A 19 0.59 8.13 40.73
CA ARG A 19 0.85 9.52 41.14
C ARG A 19 2.33 9.89 41.07
N ASN A 20 3.22 8.94 41.31
CA ASN A 20 4.67 9.14 41.15
C ASN A 20 5.14 9.30 39.69
N ASN A 21 4.29 9.03 38.69
CA ASN A 21 4.57 9.46 37.31
C ASN A 21 4.47 10.99 37.19
N PHE A 22 3.54 11.62 37.92
CA PHE A 22 3.40 13.06 37.97
C PHE A 22 4.43 13.72 38.88
N ASP A 23 4.58 13.20 40.09
CA ASP A 23 5.40 13.86 41.13
C ASP A 23 6.91 13.74 40.87
N ILE A 24 7.36 12.63 40.28
CA ILE A 24 8.79 12.31 40.14
C ILE A 24 9.19 12.22 38.66
N ALA A 25 8.50 11.39 37.87
CA ALA A 25 8.92 11.13 36.50
C ALA A 25 8.78 12.38 35.60
N LEU A 26 7.65 13.08 35.66
CA LEU A 26 7.39 14.26 34.83
C LEU A 26 8.44 15.38 35.03
N PRO A 27 8.82 15.79 36.27
CA PRO A 27 9.91 16.75 36.47
C PRO A 27 11.26 16.32 35.87
N LEU A 28 11.61 15.03 35.93
CA LEU A 28 12.82 14.52 35.29
C LEU A 28 12.73 14.61 33.77
N HIS A 29 11.58 14.26 33.20
CA HIS A 29 11.31 14.39 31.77
C HIS A 29 11.45 15.84 31.29
N GLU A 30 10.91 16.81 32.03
CA GLU A 30 11.03 18.25 31.73
C GLU A 30 12.48 18.72 31.80
N LYS A 31 13.23 18.31 32.83
CA LYS A 31 14.66 18.62 32.99
C LYS A 31 15.48 18.24 31.75
N TYR A 32 15.10 17.16 31.06
CA TYR A 32 15.78 16.66 29.88
C TYR A 32 15.10 17.05 28.56
N GLY A 33 13.96 17.75 28.59
CA GLY A 33 13.20 18.09 27.38
C GLY A 33 12.73 16.86 26.61
N VAL A 34 12.32 15.79 27.32
CA VAL A 34 11.82 14.54 26.74
C VAL A 34 10.38 14.36 27.16
N ASN A 35 9.45 14.33 26.21
CA ASN A 35 8.04 14.14 26.54
C ASN A 35 7.72 12.66 26.83
N PRO A 36 7.09 12.32 27.97
CA PRO A 36 6.64 10.97 28.27
C PRO A 36 5.25 10.69 27.69
N SER A 37 4.89 9.41 27.57
CA SER A 37 3.52 8.95 27.33
C SER A 37 2.98 8.28 28.60
N PHE A 38 1.92 8.83 29.19
CA PHE A 38 1.27 8.29 30.39
C PHE A 38 0.02 7.50 30.00
N ALA A 39 0.06 6.18 30.23
CA ALA A 39 -1.05 5.27 30.01
C ALA A 39 -1.94 5.22 31.26
N ILE A 40 -3.08 5.90 31.18
CA ILE A 40 -3.96 6.17 32.31
C ILE A 40 -5.08 5.15 32.40
N ILE A 41 -5.29 4.57 33.59
CA ILE A 41 -6.49 3.80 33.92
C ILE A 41 -7.60 4.80 34.23
N ALA A 42 -8.47 5.07 33.25
CA ALA A 42 -9.40 6.20 33.30
C ALA A 42 -10.31 6.20 34.53
N GLY A 43 -10.80 5.02 34.94
CA GLY A 43 -11.66 4.85 36.11
C GLY A 43 -10.97 5.21 37.42
N ARG A 44 -9.66 4.92 37.57
CA ARG A 44 -8.89 5.28 38.77
C ARG A 44 -8.64 6.78 38.86
N THR A 45 -8.59 7.48 37.74
CA THR A 45 -8.43 8.94 37.72
C THR A 45 -9.72 9.65 38.16
N ILE A 46 -10.90 9.17 37.79
CA ILE A 46 -12.17 9.84 38.13
C ILE A 46 -12.76 9.42 39.47
N ASP A 47 -12.20 8.40 40.12
CA ASP A 47 -12.66 7.89 41.41
C ASP A 47 -11.74 8.34 42.57
N PRO A 48 -12.23 9.18 43.49
CA PRO A 48 -11.44 9.70 44.62
C PRO A 48 -10.82 8.64 45.52
N GLU A 49 -11.35 7.41 45.55
CA GLU A 49 -10.76 6.31 46.32
C GLU A 49 -9.31 6.03 45.90
N TRP A 50 -8.97 6.27 44.62
CA TRP A 50 -7.67 5.91 44.05
C TRP A 50 -6.64 7.04 44.05
N TRP A 51 -7.02 8.28 44.37
CA TRP A 51 -6.17 9.48 44.28
C TRP A 51 -4.96 9.48 45.21
N HIS A 52 -4.96 8.63 46.23
CA HIS A 52 -3.78 8.44 47.10
C HIS A 52 -2.64 7.70 46.39
N ARG A 53 -2.90 7.05 45.23
CA ARG A 53 -1.92 6.26 44.46
C ARG A 53 -1.88 6.58 42.97
N HIS A 54 -2.95 7.13 42.41
CA HIS A 54 -3.10 7.42 40.98
C HIS A 54 -3.32 8.90 40.75
N MET A 55 -2.97 9.36 39.56
CA MET A 55 -3.15 10.75 39.17
C MET A 55 -4.62 11.15 39.21
N THR A 56 -4.91 12.26 39.87
CA THR A 56 -6.21 12.93 39.88
C THR A 56 -6.57 13.48 38.49
N PRO A 57 -7.83 13.86 38.22
CA PRO A 57 -8.20 14.46 36.94
C PRO A 57 -7.39 15.73 36.62
N TRP A 58 -7.11 16.53 37.65
CA TRP A 58 -6.26 17.73 37.51
C TRP A 58 -4.81 17.37 37.21
N GLU A 59 -4.22 16.38 37.88
CA GLU A 59 -2.84 15.95 37.61
C GLU A 59 -2.69 15.40 36.18
N VAL A 60 -3.68 14.65 35.67
CA VAL A 60 -3.68 14.18 34.26
C VAL A 60 -3.75 15.34 33.29
N SER A 61 -4.69 16.28 33.50
CA SER A 61 -4.81 17.47 32.66
C SER A 61 -3.56 18.36 32.72
N ASN A 62 -2.99 18.55 33.90
CA ASN A 62 -1.79 19.36 34.08
C ASN A 62 -0.53 18.69 33.48
N ALA A 63 -0.38 17.37 33.61
CA ALA A 63 0.70 16.65 32.94
C ALA A 63 0.63 16.83 31.43
N HIS A 64 -0.59 16.77 30.88
CA HIS A 64 -0.82 17.00 29.46
C HIS A 64 -0.45 18.41 29.03
N GLU A 65 -0.87 19.44 29.77
CA GLU A 65 -0.48 20.84 29.53
C GLU A 65 1.05 21.05 29.58
N ARG A 66 1.76 20.21 30.32
CA ARG A 66 3.23 20.22 30.47
C ARG A 66 3.97 19.37 29.43
N GLY A 67 3.25 18.85 28.43
CA GLY A 67 3.83 18.14 27.29
C GLY A 67 3.80 16.62 27.37
N ALA A 68 3.24 16.03 28.44
CA ALA A 68 3.02 14.58 28.47
C ALA A 68 1.91 14.17 27.51
N GLU A 69 2.14 13.13 26.72
CA GLU A 69 1.07 12.48 25.95
C GLU A 69 0.21 11.63 26.89
N ILE A 70 -1.11 11.79 26.83
CA ILE A 70 -2.05 10.92 27.55
C ILE A 70 -2.54 9.82 26.62
N VAL A 71 -2.38 8.57 27.03
CA VAL A 71 -2.84 7.38 26.29
C VAL A 71 -3.74 6.52 27.17
N SER A 72 -4.59 5.68 26.56
CA SER A 72 -5.51 4.84 27.34
C SER A 72 -4.81 3.62 27.90
N HIS A 73 -5.09 3.28 29.16
CA HIS A 73 -4.79 1.98 29.78
C HIS A 73 -6.06 1.23 30.20
N GLY A 74 -7.14 1.44 29.45
CA GLY A 74 -8.46 0.91 29.77
C GLY A 74 -9.17 1.71 30.85
N LEU A 75 -10.31 1.19 31.27
CA LEU A 75 -11.21 1.82 32.23
C LEU A 75 -10.89 1.39 33.66
N ASN A 76 -10.91 0.08 33.95
CA ASN A 76 -10.85 -0.40 35.34
C ASN A 76 -9.59 -1.18 35.69
N HIS A 77 -8.96 -1.83 34.70
CA HIS A 77 -7.78 -2.67 34.90
C HIS A 77 -8.01 -3.78 35.97
N LYS A 78 -9.24 -4.32 36.05
CA LYS A 78 -9.63 -5.37 37.02
C LYS A 78 -9.39 -6.78 36.49
N LEU A 79 -9.68 -7.01 35.22
CA LEU A 79 -9.54 -8.30 34.53
C LEU A 79 -8.68 -8.13 33.29
N LYS A 80 -8.12 -9.24 32.80
CA LYS A 80 -7.49 -9.27 31.49
C LYS A 80 -8.56 -9.05 30.42
N PHE A 81 -8.23 -8.32 29.36
CA PHE A 81 -9.16 -8.09 28.26
C PHE A 81 -9.60 -9.39 27.57
N THR A 82 -8.78 -10.45 27.64
CA THR A 82 -9.12 -11.79 27.14
C THR A 82 -10.20 -12.50 27.95
N ASP A 83 -10.47 -12.04 29.18
CA ASP A 83 -11.41 -12.66 30.11
C ASP A 83 -12.74 -11.89 30.15
N LEU A 84 -12.83 -10.77 29.44
CA LEU A 84 -14.02 -9.93 29.35
C LEU A 84 -14.94 -10.42 28.25
N ASN A 85 -16.25 -10.21 28.43
CA ASN A 85 -17.18 -10.35 27.31
C ASN A 85 -17.09 -9.14 26.35
N SER A 86 -17.68 -9.31 25.17
CA SER A 86 -17.60 -8.32 24.08
C SER A 86 -18.05 -6.91 24.46
N GLN A 87 -19.11 -6.78 25.29
CA GLN A 87 -19.66 -5.49 25.72
C GLN A 87 -18.80 -4.84 26.80
N GLU A 88 -18.30 -5.63 27.75
CA GLU A 88 -17.37 -5.16 28.78
C GLU A 88 -16.06 -4.65 28.15
N LEU A 89 -15.56 -5.37 27.14
CA LEU A 89 -14.39 -4.96 26.39
C LEU A 89 -14.64 -3.65 25.62
N ASP A 90 -15.81 -3.49 24.99
CA ASP A 90 -16.16 -2.23 24.32
C ASP A 90 -16.24 -1.05 25.30
N LEU A 91 -16.68 -1.27 26.53
CA LEU A 91 -16.66 -0.25 27.59
C LEU A 91 -15.23 0.09 28.03
N GLU A 92 -14.39 -0.92 28.27
CA GLU A 92 -12.98 -0.71 28.63
C GLU A 92 -12.23 0.08 27.54
N LEU A 93 -12.52 -0.16 26.26
CA LEU A 93 -11.92 0.54 25.14
C LEU A 93 -12.51 1.94 24.92
N ASN A 94 -13.82 2.07 24.75
CA ASN A 94 -14.41 3.32 24.29
C ASN A 94 -14.66 4.32 25.42
N TYR A 95 -15.14 3.84 26.57
CA TYR A 95 -15.50 4.76 27.65
C TYR A 95 -14.25 5.34 28.33
N SER A 96 -13.18 4.56 28.44
CA SER A 96 -11.88 5.08 28.89
C SER A 96 -11.36 6.19 27.97
N LYS A 97 -11.50 6.00 26.65
CA LYS A 97 -11.13 6.99 25.64
C LYS A 97 -11.88 8.29 25.82
N ASP A 98 -13.19 8.23 26.02
CA ASP A 98 -14.04 9.42 26.16
C ASP A 98 -13.76 10.20 27.43
N ILE A 99 -13.54 9.52 28.56
CA ILE A 99 -13.14 10.16 29.82
C ILE A 99 -11.83 10.91 29.61
N LEU A 100 -10.80 10.25 29.06
CA LEU A 100 -9.47 10.85 28.90
C LEU A 100 -9.48 12.02 27.93
N LYS A 101 -10.26 11.95 26.84
CA LYS A 101 -10.50 13.11 25.97
C LYS A 101 -11.04 14.29 26.77
N GLY A 102 -12.06 14.07 27.61
CA GLY A 102 -12.64 15.12 28.45
C GLY A 102 -11.62 15.82 29.35
N LEU A 103 -10.57 15.14 29.80
CA LEU A 103 -9.51 15.69 30.65
C LEU A 103 -8.45 16.49 29.87
N THR A 104 -8.31 16.26 28.56
CA THR A 104 -7.26 16.86 27.71
C THR A 104 -7.80 17.84 26.65
N SER A 105 -9.10 18.09 26.60
CA SER A 105 -9.83 18.78 25.50
C SER A 105 -9.61 20.29 25.33
N ARG A 106 -8.41 20.85 25.53
CA ARG A 106 -8.17 22.25 25.10
C ARG A 106 -7.96 22.38 23.59
N GLU A 107 -7.56 21.33 22.88
CA GLU A 107 -7.38 21.37 21.41
C GLU A 107 -7.63 20.01 20.75
N GLN A 108 -8.87 19.65 20.37
CA GLN A 108 -9.19 18.53 19.44
C GLN A 108 -8.37 17.22 19.63
N GLU A 109 -7.88 16.95 20.84
CA GLU A 109 -6.84 15.95 21.07
C GLU A 109 -7.52 14.59 21.16
N ASN A 110 -7.24 13.74 20.16
CA ASN A 110 -7.78 12.40 20.12
C ASN A 110 -6.83 11.46 20.90
N ILE A 111 -7.39 10.60 21.75
CA ILE A 111 -6.61 9.54 22.40
C ILE A 111 -6.43 8.41 21.38
N GLU A 112 -5.28 8.40 20.71
CA GLU A 112 -5.04 7.53 19.54
C GLU A 112 -4.37 6.20 19.88
N THR A 113 -3.83 6.08 21.09
CA THR A 113 -3.09 4.90 21.52
C THR A 113 -3.76 4.25 22.72
N ILE A 114 -3.83 2.91 22.70
CA ILE A 114 -4.13 2.11 23.88
C ILE A 114 -2.98 1.17 24.22
N CYS A 115 -2.80 1.04 25.51
CA CYS A 115 -1.84 0.23 26.19
C CYS A 115 -2.61 -0.90 26.86
N ILE A 116 -2.51 -2.13 26.37
CA ILE A 116 -3.43 -3.20 26.84
C ILE A 116 -3.06 -3.62 28.28
N PRO A 117 -3.99 -3.54 29.25
CA PRO A 117 -3.80 -4.06 30.61
C PRO A 117 -3.25 -5.48 30.62
N PHE A 118 -2.26 -5.73 31.46
CA PHE A 118 -1.53 -7.01 31.57
C PHE A 118 -0.90 -7.50 30.25
N SER A 119 -0.90 -6.69 29.20
CA SER A 119 -0.59 -7.10 27.82
C SER A 119 -1.39 -8.33 27.34
N ALA A 120 -2.56 -8.58 27.95
CA ALA A 120 -3.37 -9.74 27.65
C ALA A 120 -4.24 -9.48 26.42
N SER A 121 -3.84 -10.04 25.28
CA SER A 121 -4.52 -9.87 24.00
C SER A 121 -4.66 -11.17 23.24
N ASN A 122 -5.77 -11.34 22.52
CA ASN A 122 -6.00 -12.35 21.49
C ASN A 122 -6.49 -11.65 20.21
N THR A 123 -6.85 -12.41 19.18
CA THR A 123 -7.34 -11.82 17.91
C THR A 123 -8.54 -10.90 18.11
N GLU A 124 -9.53 -11.30 18.91
CA GLU A 124 -10.74 -10.50 19.16
C GLU A 124 -10.41 -9.17 19.86
N VAL A 125 -9.58 -9.21 20.90
CA VAL A 125 -9.14 -8.00 21.63
C VAL A 125 -8.43 -7.03 20.70
N LEU A 126 -7.51 -7.54 19.87
CA LEU A 126 -6.75 -6.72 18.94
C LEU A 126 -7.66 -6.10 17.86
N GLU A 127 -8.56 -6.87 17.26
CA GLU A 127 -9.51 -6.37 16.26
C GLU A 127 -10.39 -5.25 16.82
N LYS A 128 -10.94 -5.42 18.02
CA LYS A 128 -11.73 -4.37 18.69
C LYS A 128 -10.89 -3.14 19.03
N ALA A 129 -9.67 -3.34 19.52
CA ALA A 129 -8.77 -2.23 19.83
C ALA A 129 -8.39 -1.44 18.56
N TYR A 130 -8.13 -2.10 17.43
CA TYR A 130 -7.81 -1.42 16.16
C TYR A 130 -8.96 -0.59 15.59
N ASN A 131 -10.20 -0.94 15.91
CA ASN A 131 -11.36 -0.11 15.52
C ASN A 131 -11.42 1.20 16.32
N SER A 132 -10.80 1.23 17.50
CA SER A 132 -10.90 2.35 18.43
C SER A 132 -9.61 3.18 18.50
N TYR A 133 -8.46 2.60 18.18
CA TYR A 133 -7.13 3.20 18.37
C TYR A 133 -6.24 2.98 17.15
N GLN A 134 -5.42 3.98 16.83
CA GLN A 134 -4.42 3.89 15.76
C GLN A 134 -3.24 3.00 16.16
N LEU A 135 -2.84 3.05 17.43
CA LEU A 135 -1.79 2.20 18.00
C LEU A 135 -2.30 1.38 19.18
N VAL A 136 -1.88 0.13 19.23
CA VAL A 136 -2.18 -0.81 20.32
C VAL A 136 -0.86 -1.38 20.80
N ARG A 137 -0.53 -1.15 22.07
CA ARG A 137 0.77 -1.53 22.62
C ARG A 137 0.65 -2.64 23.65
N ILE A 138 1.47 -3.69 23.46
CA ILE A 138 1.60 -4.85 24.34
C ILE A 138 3.08 -5.10 24.69
N HIS A 139 3.35 -5.83 25.75
CA HIS A 139 4.69 -6.31 26.06
C HIS A 139 5.15 -7.36 25.03
N GLY A 140 6.39 -7.25 24.55
CA GLY A 140 6.96 -8.26 23.64
C GLY A 140 8.45 -8.24 23.42
N LYS A 141 9.22 -7.44 24.19
CA LYS A 141 10.70 -7.36 24.13
C LYS A 141 11.26 -7.31 22.70
N LYS A 142 10.68 -6.44 21.87
CA LYS A 142 11.04 -6.31 20.45
C LYS A 142 11.10 -4.86 20.02
N LEU A 143 12.09 -4.52 19.19
CA LEU A 143 12.15 -3.24 18.48
C LEU A 143 11.11 -3.16 17.37
N ASN A 144 10.51 -1.99 17.21
CA ASN A 144 9.42 -1.75 16.28
C ASN A 144 9.92 -1.13 14.98
N PRO A 145 9.38 -1.52 13.81
CA PRO A 145 9.61 -0.80 12.56
C PRO A 145 8.93 0.57 12.60
N ILE A 146 9.71 1.63 12.34
CA ILE A 146 9.24 3.02 12.38
C ILE A 146 8.14 3.25 11.32
N ARG A 147 8.43 2.88 10.07
CA ARG A 147 7.55 3.11 8.90
C ARG A 147 6.46 2.05 8.70
N SER A 148 6.21 1.16 9.67
CA SER A 148 5.17 0.15 9.50
C SER A 148 3.77 0.75 9.62
N THR A 149 2.84 0.29 8.78
CA THR A 149 1.41 0.62 8.89
C THR A 149 0.68 -0.20 9.95
N LYS A 150 1.37 -1.13 10.64
CA LYS A 150 0.75 -1.95 11.68
C LYS A 150 0.48 -1.13 12.93
N SER A 151 -0.72 -1.29 13.47
CA SER A 151 -1.15 -0.69 14.74
C SER A 151 -0.53 -1.37 15.97
N LEU A 152 -0.17 -2.66 15.89
CA LEU A 152 0.43 -3.39 17.02
C LEU A 152 1.88 -3.00 17.27
N ILE A 153 2.17 -2.52 18.47
CA ILE A 153 3.48 -2.10 18.94
C ILE A 153 3.90 -2.96 20.14
N TYR A 154 5.19 -3.30 20.20
CA TYR A 154 5.77 -4.05 21.30
C TYR A 154 6.63 -3.18 22.21
N SER A 155 6.57 -3.42 23.51
CA SER A 155 7.41 -2.75 24.50
C SER A 155 8.35 -3.69 25.25
N PHE A 156 9.37 -3.09 25.87
CA PHE A 156 10.23 -3.70 26.86
C PHE A 156 9.79 -3.24 28.26
N GLY A 157 9.26 -4.17 29.05
CA GLY A 157 8.81 -3.89 30.41
C GLY A 157 9.99 -3.83 31.38
N LEU A 158 10.20 -2.65 31.97
CA LEU A 158 11.18 -2.44 33.02
C LEU A 158 10.62 -2.87 34.37
N ASN A 159 11.52 -3.26 35.25
CA ASN A 159 11.24 -3.79 36.58
C ASN A 159 12.46 -3.50 37.48
N ASN A 160 12.32 -3.75 38.78
CA ASN A 160 13.34 -3.43 39.77
C ASN A 160 14.67 -4.19 39.66
N LYS A 161 14.81 -5.11 38.71
CA LYS A 161 16.06 -5.84 38.45
C LYS A 161 16.87 -5.27 37.29
N HIS A 162 16.32 -4.33 36.53
CA HIS A 162 17.04 -3.75 35.39
C HIS A 162 18.08 -2.75 35.89
N THR A 163 19.28 -2.85 35.32
CA THR A 163 20.38 -1.89 35.52
C THR A 163 20.40 -0.84 34.43
N PHE A 164 21.22 0.20 34.60
CA PHE A 164 21.44 1.18 33.54
C PHE A 164 22.09 0.52 32.31
N GLU A 165 23.03 -0.40 32.50
CA GLU A 165 23.73 -1.11 31.43
C GLU A 165 22.79 -1.97 30.57
N ASP A 166 21.78 -2.61 31.19
CA ASP A 166 20.75 -3.36 30.47
C ASP A 166 19.98 -2.44 29.51
N ILE A 167 19.54 -1.29 30.03
CA ILE A 167 18.71 -0.34 29.29
C ILE A 167 19.53 0.39 28.23
N LYS A 168 20.76 0.77 28.57
CA LYS A 168 21.74 1.33 27.63
C LYS A 168 21.96 0.39 26.44
N SER A 169 22.07 -0.91 26.68
CA SER A 169 22.23 -1.90 25.61
C SER A 169 21.01 -1.95 24.69
N LEU A 170 19.78 -1.83 25.23
CA LEU A 170 18.57 -1.73 24.42
C LEU A 170 18.55 -0.47 23.54
N ILE A 171 18.97 0.66 24.09
CA ILE A 171 19.05 1.95 23.39
C ILE A 171 20.09 1.87 22.27
N ASP A 172 21.29 1.38 22.56
CA ASP A 172 22.36 1.23 21.57
C ASP A 172 21.94 0.27 20.43
N ASN A 173 21.25 -0.83 20.75
CA ASN A 173 20.70 -1.72 19.73
C ASN A 173 19.65 -1.03 18.84
N ALA A 174 18.78 -0.20 19.43
CA ALA A 174 17.80 0.57 18.66
C ALA A 174 18.47 1.55 17.69
N ILE A 175 19.56 2.20 18.14
CA ILE A 175 20.41 3.09 17.34
C ILE A 175 21.02 2.34 16.15
N VAL A 176 21.70 1.22 16.41
CA VAL A 176 22.35 0.42 15.38
C VAL A 176 21.35 -0.08 14.34
N GLU A 177 20.18 -0.54 14.80
CA GLU A 177 19.15 -1.06 13.90
C GLU A 177 18.29 0.03 13.26
N LYS A 178 18.43 1.30 13.66
CA LYS A 178 17.56 2.42 13.27
C LYS A 178 16.08 2.09 13.44
N LYS A 179 15.73 1.53 14.60
CA LYS A 179 14.37 1.10 14.94
C LYS A 179 13.79 1.88 16.11
N TRP A 180 12.53 1.63 16.37
CA TRP A 180 11.78 2.25 17.45
C TRP A 180 11.75 1.36 18.71
N LEU A 181 12.37 1.85 19.77
CA LEU A 181 12.34 1.27 21.11
C LEU A 181 11.19 1.87 21.93
N VAL A 182 10.37 1.02 22.55
CA VAL A 182 9.36 1.46 23.52
C VAL A 182 9.74 0.88 24.88
N LEU A 183 10.09 1.73 25.83
CA LEU A 183 10.30 1.36 27.22
C LEU A 183 8.97 1.49 27.97
N MET A 184 8.53 0.42 28.61
CA MET A 184 7.33 0.38 29.44
C MET A 184 7.73 0.39 30.91
N LEU A 185 7.31 1.41 31.64
CA LEU A 185 7.59 1.68 33.05
C LEU A 185 6.28 1.66 33.84
N HIS A 186 6.34 1.56 35.17
CA HIS A 186 5.16 1.76 36.03
C HIS A 186 5.45 2.82 37.09
N GLY A 187 5.95 2.44 38.26
CA GLY A 187 6.32 3.38 39.32
C GLY A 187 7.75 3.88 39.20
N VAL A 188 7.98 5.14 39.59
CA VAL A 188 9.30 5.72 39.80
C VAL A 188 9.39 6.12 41.26
N VAL A 189 10.36 5.61 42.00
CA VAL A 189 10.47 5.82 43.45
C VAL A 189 11.76 6.55 43.81
N GLU A 190 11.70 7.36 44.86
CA GLU A 190 12.88 7.99 45.45
C GLU A 190 13.75 6.95 46.17
N GLY A 191 15.03 7.29 46.34
CA GLY A 191 16.02 6.45 47.01
C GLY A 191 16.83 5.56 46.06
N ASP A 192 17.71 4.76 46.66
CA ASP A 192 18.73 3.98 45.94
C ASP A 192 18.22 2.62 45.46
N GLU A 193 17.09 2.13 45.99
CA GLU A 193 16.53 0.82 45.69
C GLU A 193 15.03 0.87 45.39
N ALA A 194 14.60 0.12 44.37
CA ALA A 194 13.19 -0.08 44.06
C ALA A 194 12.71 -1.44 44.61
N HIS A 195 11.87 -1.42 45.64
CA HIS A 195 11.37 -2.66 46.25
C HIS A 195 10.15 -3.24 45.53
N GLY A 196 9.32 -2.40 44.89
CA GLY A 196 8.20 -2.85 44.09
C GLY A 196 8.67 -3.51 42.80
N THR A 197 8.10 -4.67 42.45
CA THR A 197 8.56 -5.46 41.30
C THR A 197 8.60 -4.65 40.00
N TYR A 198 7.62 -3.77 39.77
CA TYR A 198 7.51 -2.99 38.53
C TYR A 198 8.05 -1.55 38.65
N ASP A 199 8.72 -1.25 39.75
CA ASP A 199 9.24 0.09 40.00
C ASP A 199 10.70 0.21 39.55
N ILE A 200 11.09 1.41 39.17
CA ILE A 200 12.49 1.81 38.99
C ILE A 200 12.82 2.98 39.92
N THR A 201 14.10 3.21 40.19
CA THR A 201 14.53 4.36 40.98
C THR A 201 14.55 5.64 40.14
N GLU A 202 14.34 6.78 40.79
CA GLU A 202 14.53 8.11 40.22
C GLU A 202 15.92 8.26 39.58
N ASN A 203 16.96 7.77 40.27
CA ASN A 203 18.33 7.82 39.78
C ASN A 203 18.51 7.04 38.47
N LEU A 204 17.93 5.83 38.37
CA LEU A 204 18.00 5.04 37.13
C LEU A 204 17.29 5.77 35.98
N LEU A 205 16.10 6.34 36.21
CA LEU A 205 15.41 7.14 35.19
C LEU A 205 16.24 8.35 34.75
N ASN A 206 16.81 9.09 35.70
CA ASN A 206 17.67 10.24 35.43
C ASN A 206 18.90 9.84 34.58
N MET A 207 19.55 8.70 34.86
CA MET A 207 20.65 8.18 34.04
C MET A 207 20.20 7.85 32.61
N ILE A 208 19.05 7.21 32.43
CA ILE A 208 18.52 6.85 31.11
C ILE A 208 18.20 8.11 30.28
N LEU A 209 17.47 9.06 30.86
CA LEU A 209 17.09 10.30 30.17
C LEU A 209 18.32 11.12 29.80
N LYS A 210 19.29 11.24 30.72
CA LYS A 210 20.58 11.86 30.44
C LYS A 210 21.28 11.19 29.26
N TYR A 211 21.35 9.87 29.26
CA TYR A 211 22.01 9.11 28.20
C TYR A 211 21.36 9.35 26.84
N VAL A 212 20.04 9.35 26.75
CA VAL A 212 19.31 9.64 25.50
C VAL A 212 19.61 11.06 25.01
N ARG A 213 19.62 12.06 25.90
CA ARG A 213 19.91 13.45 25.52
C ARG A 213 21.37 13.75 25.20
N GLU A 214 22.31 12.98 25.73
CA GLU A 214 23.73 13.09 25.36
C GLU A 214 24.02 12.56 23.94
N LYS A 215 23.09 11.79 23.35
CA LYS A 215 23.18 11.40 21.94
C LYS A 215 22.70 12.54 21.03
N SER A 216 23.33 12.66 19.85
CA SER A 216 22.84 13.56 18.81
C SER A 216 21.40 13.19 18.41
N GLU A 217 20.56 14.20 18.16
CA GLU A 217 19.21 14.02 17.63
C GLU A 217 19.21 13.39 16.22
N GLU A 218 20.37 13.37 15.55
CA GLU A 218 20.61 12.62 14.31
C GLU A 218 20.79 11.11 14.51
N THR A 219 20.95 10.65 15.76
CA THR A 219 21.23 9.25 16.11
C THR A 219 20.02 8.58 16.75
N ILE A 220 19.38 9.24 17.71
CA ILE A 220 18.15 8.78 18.34
C ILE A 220 17.27 9.97 18.70
N LEU A 221 15.98 9.86 18.40
CA LEU A 221 14.99 10.87 18.69
C LEU A 221 14.01 10.35 19.75
N PRO A 222 13.93 10.98 20.94
CA PRO A 222 12.85 10.71 21.87
C PRO A 222 11.53 11.22 21.31
N VAL A 223 10.51 10.37 21.30
CA VAL A 223 9.18 10.65 20.72
C VAL A 223 8.07 9.99 21.54
N THR A 224 6.91 10.63 21.55
CA THR A 224 5.62 10.10 22.01
C THR A 224 4.98 9.19 20.94
N PHE A 225 3.91 8.47 21.27
CA PHE A 225 3.20 7.65 20.29
C PHE A 225 2.52 8.52 19.21
N LYS A 226 1.93 9.65 19.60
CA LYS A 226 1.36 10.68 18.71
C LYS A 226 2.38 11.19 17.70
N GLU A 227 3.61 11.49 18.13
CA GLU A 227 4.67 11.93 17.21
C GLU A 227 5.08 10.83 16.23
N VAL A 228 5.07 9.56 16.63
CA VAL A 228 5.29 8.43 15.70
C VAL A 228 4.17 8.34 14.67
N LEU A 229 2.92 8.58 15.05
CA LEU A 229 1.80 8.64 14.10
C LEU A 229 2.00 9.79 13.11
N GLN A 230 2.41 10.97 13.58
CA GLN A 230 2.75 12.10 12.70
C GLN A 230 3.89 11.74 11.74
N ILE A 231 4.97 11.10 12.20
CA ILE A 231 6.06 10.62 11.34
C ILE A 231 5.51 9.64 10.29
N ARG A 232 4.62 8.72 10.67
CA ARG A 232 4.02 7.74 9.75
C ARG A 232 3.10 8.40 8.72
N GLU A 233 2.39 9.46 9.08
CA GLU A 233 1.61 10.26 8.14
C GLU A 233 2.47 11.11 7.21
N ASP A 234 3.53 11.73 7.73
CA ASP A 234 4.48 12.51 6.95
C ASP A 234 5.20 11.62 5.91
N ASN A 235 5.48 10.35 6.23
CA ASN A 235 5.99 9.37 5.27
C ASN A 235 5.02 9.02 4.12
N LYS A 236 3.72 9.33 4.25
CA LYS A 236 2.75 9.21 3.16
C LYS A 236 2.73 10.44 2.25
N LYS A 237 3.40 11.53 2.62
CA LYS A 237 3.40 12.77 1.82
C LYS A 237 4.17 12.57 0.53
N THR A 238 3.60 13.09 -0.54
CA THR A 238 4.24 13.16 -1.85
C THR A 238 5.29 14.26 -1.83
N GLU A 239 6.54 13.90 -2.14
CA GLU A 239 7.58 14.85 -2.48
C GLU A 239 7.38 15.31 -3.92
N PHE A 240 7.40 16.63 -4.15
CA PHE A 240 7.33 17.24 -5.48
C PHE A 240 8.67 17.87 -5.83
N TYR A 241 9.14 17.60 -7.04
CA TYR A 241 10.39 18.15 -7.55
C TYR A 241 10.11 19.10 -8.71
N THR A 242 10.87 20.19 -8.82
CA THR A 242 10.81 21.15 -9.93
C THR A 242 12.14 21.19 -10.69
N PRO A 243 12.55 20.09 -11.34
CA PRO A 243 13.79 20.02 -12.11
C PRO A 243 13.82 21.01 -13.28
N ASP A 244 15.01 21.56 -13.54
CA ASP A 244 15.30 22.36 -14.73
C ASP A 244 15.38 21.47 -15.99
N ILE A 245 14.27 21.38 -16.73
CA ILE A 245 14.09 20.47 -17.88
C ILE A 245 14.59 21.03 -19.22
N TYR A 246 15.75 21.70 -19.23
CA TYR A 246 16.31 22.30 -20.46
C TYR A 246 17.08 21.31 -21.34
N LYS A 247 17.59 20.23 -20.74
CA LYS A 247 18.37 19.20 -21.45
C LYS A 247 17.57 17.91 -21.58
N GLU A 248 17.88 17.16 -22.63
CA GLU A 248 17.38 15.78 -22.75
C GLU A 248 17.80 14.98 -21.51
N GLY A 249 16.85 14.25 -20.92
CA GLY A 249 17.09 13.54 -19.67
C GLY A 249 15.83 13.01 -19.03
N ILE A 250 16.00 12.26 -17.94
CA ILE A 250 14.93 11.72 -17.11
C ILE A 250 15.00 12.38 -15.74
N TYR A 251 13.90 12.99 -15.33
CA TYR A 251 13.83 13.79 -14.12
C TYR A 251 12.67 13.30 -13.23
N PRO A 252 12.90 12.93 -11.97
CA PRO A 252 11.83 12.78 -11.00
C PRO A 252 11.06 14.09 -10.86
N ILE A 253 9.73 14.02 -10.87
CA ILE A 253 8.85 15.19 -10.66
C ILE A 253 7.92 15.01 -9.46
N ALA A 254 7.66 13.77 -9.06
CA ALA A 254 7.06 13.47 -7.77
C ALA A 254 7.39 12.04 -7.30
N GLU A 255 7.53 11.83 -6.00
CA GLU A 255 7.77 10.53 -5.40
C GLU A 255 7.06 10.39 -4.04
N SER A 256 6.64 9.18 -3.72
CA SER A 256 6.27 8.76 -2.37
C SER A 256 6.69 7.30 -2.15
N GLU A 257 6.40 6.70 -1.00
CA GLU A 257 6.55 5.25 -0.83
C GLU A 257 5.78 4.47 -1.92
N GLY A 258 4.63 4.97 -2.34
CA GLY A 258 3.69 4.28 -3.21
C GLY A 258 3.88 4.45 -4.71
N PHE A 259 4.60 5.48 -5.16
CA PHE A 259 4.74 5.77 -6.59
C PHE A 259 6.00 6.58 -6.91
N LEU A 260 6.33 6.64 -8.19
CA LEU A 260 7.34 7.53 -8.76
C LEU A 260 6.81 8.07 -10.09
N ILE A 261 6.82 9.39 -10.25
CA ILE A 261 6.50 10.08 -11.50
C ILE A 261 7.77 10.72 -12.05
N THR A 262 8.07 10.43 -13.31
CA THR A 262 9.25 10.97 -13.99
C THR A 262 8.85 11.68 -15.28
N TYR A 263 9.49 12.82 -15.54
CA TYR A 263 9.43 13.55 -16.79
C TYR A 263 10.66 13.25 -17.63
N HIS A 264 10.47 12.83 -18.88
CA HIS A 264 11.53 12.51 -19.82
C HIS A 264 11.53 13.60 -20.89
N LYS A 265 12.53 14.47 -20.84
CA LYS A 265 12.72 15.54 -21.81
C LYS A 265 13.36 14.95 -23.07
N ASN A 266 12.74 15.16 -24.23
CA ASN A 266 13.32 14.81 -25.52
C ASN A 266 14.17 15.97 -26.09
N LYS A 267 14.99 15.70 -27.09
CA LYS A 267 15.86 16.73 -27.73
C LYS A 267 15.06 17.84 -28.41
N GLY A 268 13.86 17.52 -28.89
CA GLY A 268 12.98 18.48 -29.58
C GLY A 268 12.05 19.25 -28.65
N ASN A 269 11.54 20.38 -29.13
CA ASN A 269 10.39 21.03 -28.52
C ASN A 269 9.11 20.47 -29.15
N SER A 270 8.54 19.48 -28.48
CA SER A 270 7.24 18.92 -28.83
C SER A 270 6.12 19.74 -28.17
N ASN A 271 5.09 20.08 -28.94
CA ASN A 271 3.82 20.59 -28.41
C ASN A 271 2.92 19.47 -27.85
N LYS A 272 3.38 18.22 -27.86
CA LYS A 272 2.70 17.04 -27.33
C LYS A 272 3.52 16.41 -26.21
N VAL A 273 2.82 15.92 -25.21
CA VAL A 273 3.37 15.11 -24.12
C VAL A 273 2.52 13.85 -23.99
N VAL A 274 3.19 12.70 -23.98
CA VAL A 274 2.50 11.42 -23.81
C VAL A 274 2.81 10.91 -22.41
N LEU A 275 1.80 10.39 -21.74
CA LEU A 275 1.89 9.79 -20.42
C LEU A 275 1.61 8.30 -20.52
N SER A 276 2.40 7.51 -19.82
CA SER A 276 2.13 6.07 -19.72
C SER A 276 2.30 5.54 -18.30
N PHE A 277 1.67 4.40 -18.06
CA PHE A 277 1.48 3.85 -16.73
C PHE A 277 2.04 2.43 -16.65
N GLY A 278 2.78 2.15 -15.57
CA GLY A 278 3.29 0.83 -15.25
C GLY A 278 2.17 -0.23 -15.08
N GLY A 279 2.29 -1.33 -15.82
CA GLY A 279 1.42 -2.50 -15.71
C GLY A 279 1.85 -3.48 -14.60
N LEU A 280 1.35 -4.72 -14.65
CA LEU A 280 1.76 -5.80 -13.75
C LEU A 280 2.76 -6.76 -14.43
N PRO A 281 3.79 -7.26 -13.73
CA PRO A 281 4.22 -6.83 -12.39
C PRO A 281 4.85 -5.42 -12.41
N SER A 282 4.53 -4.59 -11.42
CA SER A 282 5.04 -3.22 -11.30
C SER A 282 6.22 -3.13 -10.33
N LYS A 283 7.07 -2.13 -10.54
CA LYS A 283 8.06 -1.61 -9.59
C LYS A 283 8.14 -0.09 -9.77
N LYS A 284 8.58 0.64 -8.75
CA LYS A 284 8.93 2.06 -8.86
C LYS A 284 10.21 2.20 -9.71
N THR A 285 10.04 2.32 -11.02
CA THR A 285 11.13 2.52 -11.99
C THR A 285 11.00 3.87 -12.67
N GLN A 286 12.12 4.42 -13.12
CA GLN A 286 12.13 5.68 -13.86
C GLN A 286 11.57 5.54 -15.28
N THR A 287 11.60 4.35 -15.85
CA THR A 287 11.07 4.07 -17.20
C THR A 287 10.23 2.81 -17.19
N GLY A 288 9.40 2.61 -18.20
CA GLY A 288 8.64 1.39 -18.35
C GLY A 288 7.79 1.34 -19.60
N PHE A 289 6.55 0.85 -19.45
CA PHE A 289 5.63 0.65 -20.57
C PHE A 289 5.51 1.92 -21.42
N GLY A 290 5.79 1.81 -22.72
CA GLY A 290 5.66 2.92 -23.66
C GLY A 290 6.83 3.92 -23.69
N SER A 291 7.70 4.00 -22.68
CA SER A 291 8.77 5.02 -22.60
C SER A 291 9.63 5.07 -23.86
N SER A 292 10.31 3.98 -24.21
CA SER A 292 11.20 3.95 -25.38
C SER A 292 10.48 4.21 -26.70
N PHE A 293 9.24 3.72 -26.82
CA PHE A 293 8.42 3.94 -28.01
C PHE A 293 8.06 5.43 -28.14
N ILE A 294 7.57 6.07 -27.10
CA ILE A 294 7.17 7.48 -27.11
C ILE A 294 8.38 8.38 -27.35
N MET A 295 9.50 8.12 -26.68
CA MET A 295 10.75 8.86 -26.89
C MET A 295 11.25 8.73 -28.34
N SER A 296 11.05 7.56 -28.97
CA SER A 296 11.41 7.36 -30.39
C SER A 296 10.57 8.18 -31.37
N LEU A 297 9.39 8.67 -30.95
CA LEU A 297 8.53 9.56 -31.73
C LEU A 297 8.90 11.04 -31.59
N GLY A 298 9.88 11.38 -30.75
CA GLY A 298 10.30 12.77 -30.54
C GLY A 298 9.43 13.56 -29.54
N TYR A 299 8.52 12.90 -28.84
CA TYR A 299 7.67 13.54 -27.82
C TYR A 299 8.35 13.55 -26.45
N ASP A 300 8.01 14.54 -25.64
CA ASP A 300 8.26 14.49 -24.20
C ASP A 300 7.36 13.40 -23.58
N HIS A 301 7.87 12.71 -22.58
CA HIS A 301 7.18 11.57 -21.95
C HIS A 301 7.05 11.78 -20.44
N ILE A 302 5.92 11.37 -19.86
CA ILE A 302 5.79 11.19 -18.40
C ILE A 302 5.50 9.73 -18.11
N PHE A 303 6.35 9.11 -17.31
CA PHE A 303 6.12 7.75 -16.83
C PHE A 303 5.64 7.77 -15.38
N VAL A 304 4.53 7.08 -15.13
CA VAL A 304 3.94 6.93 -13.81
C VAL A 304 4.10 5.49 -13.34
N ALA A 305 5.04 5.28 -12.42
CA ALA A 305 5.30 4.00 -11.78
C ALA A 305 4.58 3.91 -10.44
N GLN A 306 4.15 2.70 -10.07
CA GLN A 306 3.56 2.41 -8.76
C GLN A 306 4.37 1.34 -8.04
N GLU A 307 4.25 1.30 -6.72
CA GLU A 307 4.69 0.20 -5.89
C GLU A 307 4.06 -1.12 -6.37
N ALA A 308 4.84 -2.20 -6.28
CA ALA A 308 4.38 -3.53 -6.61
C ALA A 308 3.08 -3.87 -5.86
N LEU A 309 2.09 -4.39 -6.60
CA LEU A 309 0.80 -4.85 -6.07
C LEU A 309 -0.14 -3.77 -5.50
N SER A 310 0.24 -2.50 -5.48
CA SER A 310 -0.60 -1.43 -4.91
C SER A 310 -1.83 -1.07 -5.76
N GLN A 311 -1.91 -1.51 -7.01
CA GLN A 311 -3.00 -1.18 -7.95
C GLN A 311 -3.25 0.34 -8.09
N TYR A 312 -2.18 1.14 -8.02
CA TYR A 312 -2.22 2.61 -7.98
C TYR A 312 -2.92 3.23 -6.75
N GLN A 313 -3.35 2.43 -5.76
CA GLN A 313 -4.15 2.91 -4.62
C GLN A 313 -3.38 3.79 -3.62
N LYS A 314 -2.07 3.99 -3.84
CA LYS A 314 -1.19 4.88 -3.07
C LYS A 314 -0.87 6.21 -3.79
N LEU A 315 -1.40 6.45 -4.99
CA LEU A 315 -1.28 7.73 -5.70
C LEU A 315 -2.65 8.41 -5.66
N SER A 316 -2.74 9.59 -5.05
CA SER A 316 -3.98 10.36 -5.04
C SER A 316 -4.18 11.08 -6.38
N LEU A 317 -5.43 11.40 -6.72
CA LEU A 317 -5.73 12.17 -7.92
C LEU A 317 -5.17 13.59 -7.84
N SER A 318 -5.22 14.21 -6.66
CA SER A 318 -4.67 15.54 -6.40
C SER A 318 -3.16 15.58 -6.57
N ASP A 319 -2.43 14.60 -6.03
CA ASP A 319 -0.97 14.55 -6.16
C ASP A 319 -0.55 14.32 -7.60
N PHE A 320 -1.26 13.45 -8.32
CA PHE A 320 -1.03 13.25 -9.74
C PHE A 320 -1.19 14.57 -10.53
N VAL A 321 -2.31 15.29 -10.32
CA VAL A 321 -2.56 16.56 -11.02
C VAL A 321 -1.52 17.61 -10.65
N ALA A 322 -1.18 17.75 -9.37
CA ALA A 322 -0.17 18.70 -8.89
C ALA A 322 1.21 18.43 -9.52
N ALA A 323 1.62 17.16 -9.61
CA ALA A 323 2.87 16.77 -10.22
C ALA A 323 2.90 17.02 -11.73
N VAL A 324 1.83 16.69 -12.45
CA VAL A 324 1.82 16.64 -13.92
C VAL A 324 1.46 17.97 -14.57
N LYS A 325 0.53 18.74 -14.00
CA LYS A 325 -0.03 19.96 -14.62
C LYS A 325 1.04 20.98 -15.06
N PRO A 326 2.13 21.22 -14.30
CA PRO A 326 3.19 22.15 -14.74
C PRO A 326 3.88 21.74 -16.05
N TYR A 327 3.98 20.43 -16.31
CA TYR A 327 4.76 19.86 -17.42
C TYR A 327 3.97 19.67 -18.71
N ILE A 328 2.65 19.77 -18.62
CA ILE A 328 1.73 19.67 -19.77
C ILE A 328 1.16 21.04 -20.16
N LYS A 329 1.55 22.10 -19.45
CA LYS A 329 1.13 23.47 -19.76
C LYS A 329 1.50 23.81 -21.21
N ASP A 330 0.54 24.34 -21.96
CA ASP A 330 0.67 24.71 -23.37
C ASP A 330 1.01 23.53 -24.31
N LYS A 331 0.77 22.29 -23.87
CA LYS A 331 0.93 21.07 -24.66
C LYS A 331 -0.36 20.26 -24.73
N GLU A 332 -0.53 19.51 -25.81
CA GLU A 332 -1.54 18.45 -25.88
C GLU A 332 -1.06 17.22 -25.09
N ALA A 333 -1.82 16.84 -24.07
CA ALA A 333 -1.55 15.65 -23.27
C ALA A 333 -2.26 14.41 -23.85
N TYR A 334 -1.54 13.29 -23.92
CA TYR A 334 -2.07 11.98 -24.31
C TYR A 334 -1.79 10.98 -23.19
N THR A 335 -2.76 10.17 -22.77
CA THR A 335 -2.49 9.03 -21.88
C THR A 335 -2.60 7.72 -22.65
N TYR A 336 -1.67 6.80 -22.38
CA TYR A 336 -1.57 5.52 -23.07
C TYR A 336 -1.27 4.38 -22.10
N GLY A 337 -2.11 3.34 -22.12
CA GLY A 337 -1.98 2.22 -21.20
C GLY A 337 -2.62 0.92 -21.66
N SER A 338 -2.23 -0.17 -21.00
CA SER A 338 -2.80 -1.51 -21.15
C SER A 338 -3.14 -2.13 -19.79
N SER A 339 -4.23 -2.90 -19.69
CA SER A 339 -4.61 -3.58 -18.45
C SER A 339 -4.75 -2.59 -17.28
N LEU A 340 -3.97 -2.75 -16.21
CA LEU A 340 -3.88 -1.80 -15.10
C LEU A 340 -3.42 -0.41 -15.53
N GLY A 341 -2.49 -0.33 -16.48
CA GLY A 341 -2.08 0.95 -17.05
C GLY A 341 -3.19 1.61 -17.87
N ALA A 342 -4.09 0.83 -18.50
CA ALA A 342 -5.24 1.37 -19.22
C ALA A 342 -6.31 1.92 -18.27
N TYR A 343 -6.55 1.24 -17.14
CA TYR A 343 -7.35 1.80 -16.04
C TYR A 343 -6.78 3.14 -15.58
N ALA A 344 -5.48 3.18 -15.29
CA ALA A 344 -4.80 4.39 -14.85
C ALA A 344 -4.83 5.51 -15.91
N ALA A 345 -4.66 5.15 -17.20
CA ALA A 345 -4.75 6.10 -18.30
C ALA A 345 -6.12 6.78 -18.40
N ILE A 346 -7.21 6.04 -18.14
CA ILE A 346 -8.56 6.62 -18.05
C ILE A 346 -8.66 7.48 -16.80
N TYR A 347 -8.41 6.90 -15.61
CA TYR A 347 -8.63 7.57 -14.33
C TYR A 347 -7.84 8.88 -14.21
N TYR A 348 -6.53 8.83 -14.39
CA TYR A 348 -5.66 10.00 -14.26
C TYR A 348 -5.72 10.92 -15.48
N GLY A 349 -5.90 10.37 -16.69
CA GLY A 349 -6.05 11.16 -17.92
C GLY A 349 -7.31 12.02 -17.92
N SER A 350 -8.38 11.57 -17.24
CA SER A 350 -9.62 12.32 -17.07
C SER A 350 -9.37 13.65 -16.35
N ALA A 351 -8.50 13.67 -15.33
CA ALA A 351 -8.26 14.86 -14.50
C ALA A 351 -7.33 15.91 -15.11
N ILE A 352 -6.68 15.61 -16.23
CA ILE A 352 -5.75 16.51 -16.93
C ILE A 352 -6.18 16.84 -18.36
N ASP A 353 -7.45 16.57 -18.70
CA ASP A 353 -8.01 16.80 -20.04
C ASP A 353 -7.17 16.17 -21.18
N ALA A 354 -6.69 14.94 -20.96
CA ALA A 354 -5.86 14.23 -21.93
C ALA A 354 -6.69 13.52 -23.02
N HIS A 355 -6.07 13.30 -24.18
CA HIS A 355 -6.50 12.30 -25.16
C HIS A 355 -6.16 10.90 -24.64
N ILE A 356 -7.16 10.06 -24.39
CA ILE A 356 -6.96 8.77 -23.70
C ILE A 356 -6.97 7.61 -24.70
N ILE A 357 -5.93 6.77 -24.68
CA ILE A 357 -5.83 5.49 -25.39
C ILE A 357 -5.72 4.36 -24.34
N ALA A 358 -6.80 3.60 -24.16
CA ALA A 358 -6.90 2.58 -23.14
C ALA A 358 -7.15 1.20 -23.76
N SER A 359 -6.22 0.26 -23.56
CA SER A 359 -6.36 -1.11 -24.05
C SER A 359 -6.66 -2.09 -22.92
N ALA A 360 -7.80 -2.78 -23.01
CA ALA A 360 -8.27 -3.78 -22.04
C ALA A 360 -8.23 -3.24 -20.59
N PRO A 361 -8.88 -2.09 -20.28
CA PRO A 361 -8.79 -1.46 -18.96
C PRO A 361 -9.28 -2.38 -17.85
N LYS A 362 -8.45 -2.54 -16.81
CA LYS A 362 -8.73 -3.43 -15.68
C LYS A 362 -7.97 -3.01 -14.44
N ASN A 363 -8.63 -2.97 -13.29
CA ASN A 363 -7.97 -2.88 -11.98
C ASN A 363 -8.40 -4.08 -11.13
N SER A 364 -7.43 -4.89 -10.68
CA SER A 364 -7.72 -6.15 -9.98
C SER A 364 -7.99 -5.99 -8.48
N ALA A 365 -7.84 -4.78 -7.92
CA ALA A 365 -8.33 -4.44 -6.58
C ALA A 365 -9.74 -3.82 -6.60
N HIS A 366 -10.21 -3.38 -7.78
CA HIS A 366 -11.53 -2.77 -7.95
C HIS A 366 -12.63 -3.69 -7.40
N PRO A 367 -13.59 -3.19 -6.58
CA PRO A 367 -14.60 -4.02 -5.93
C PRO A 367 -15.35 -4.98 -6.87
N SER A 368 -15.67 -4.54 -8.10
CA SER A 368 -16.38 -5.36 -9.10
C SER A 368 -15.54 -6.42 -9.82
N MET A 369 -14.21 -6.39 -9.68
CA MET A 369 -13.27 -7.29 -10.39
C MET A 369 -12.21 -7.87 -9.44
N ARG A 370 -12.43 -7.77 -8.13
CA ARG A 370 -11.43 -8.05 -7.10
C ARG A 370 -10.92 -9.49 -7.22
N LYS A 371 -9.60 -9.65 -7.30
CA LYS A 371 -8.94 -10.97 -7.24
C LYS A 371 -8.39 -11.21 -5.84
N ASN A 372 -8.38 -12.46 -5.39
CA ASN A 372 -7.87 -12.86 -4.07
C ASN A 372 -6.46 -12.30 -3.78
N LYS A 373 -5.60 -12.23 -4.80
CA LYS A 373 -4.25 -11.64 -4.69
C LYS A 373 -4.25 -10.18 -4.17
N PHE A 374 -5.34 -9.45 -4.35
CA PHE A 374 -5.50 -8.05 -3.98
C PHE A 374 -6.62 -7.85 -2.95
N GLU A 375 -7.01 -8.88 -2.21
CA GLU A 375 -8.09 -8.80 -1.21
C GLU A 375 -7.81 -7.78 -0.10
N ASN A 376 -6.53 -7.66 0.28
CA ASN A 376 -6.05 -6.76 1.33
C ASN A 376 -5.71 -5.35 0.82
N VAL A 377 -5.91 -5.08 -0.48
CA VAL A 377 -5.72 -3.74 -1.02
C VAL A 377 -6.99 -2.93 -0.78
N VAL A 378 -6.90 -1.91 0.08
CA VAL A 378 -7.96 -0.92 0.25
C VAL A 378 -8.09 -0.12 -1.04
N PHE A 379 -9.30 -0.04 -1.58
CA PHE A 379 -9.58 0.67 -2.82
C PHE A 379 -9.99 2.12 -2.50
N ASN A 380 -9.10 3.07 -2.76
CA ASN A 380 -9.22 4.48 -2.38
C ASN A 380 -9.64 5.40 -3.53
N HIS A 381 -9.61 4.92 -4.78
CA HIS A 381 -10.00 5.73 -5.93
C HIS A 381 -11.51 5.98 -5.93
N ASP A 382 -11.91 7.21 -6.25
CA ASP A 382 -13.31 7.54 -6.51
C ASP A 382 -13.82 6.86 -7.79
N GLU A 383 -15.13 6.72 -7.90
CA GLU A 383 -15.76 6.24 -9.13
C GLU A 383 -15.55 7.23 -10.29
N LEU A 384 -15.36 6.72 -11.51
CA LEU A 384 -15.05 7.55 -12.70
C LEU A 384 -16.10 8.65 -12.97
N VAL A 385 -17.35 8.44 -12.56
CA VAL A 385 -18.44 9.42 -12.70
C VAL A 385 -18.26 10.66 -11.82
N ASN A 386 -17.52 10.52 -10.71
CA ASN A 386 -17.36 11.52 -9.65
C ASN A 386 -16.06 12.34 -9.74
N ILE A 387 -15.16 11.99 -10.66
CA ILE A 387 -13.89 12.71 -10.83
C ILE A 387 -13.99 13.77 -11.95
N PRO A 388 -13.07 14.76 -12.01
CA PRO A 388 -12.96 15.65 -13.16
C PRO A 388 -12.79 14.85 -14.47
N LYS A 389 -13.50 15.29 -15.51
CA LYS A 389 -13.57 14.61 -16.80
C LYS A 389 -12.87 15.42 -17.88
N SER A 390 -12.06 14.73 -18.69
CA SER A 390 -11.58 15.22 -19.99
C SER A 390 -12.77 15.48 -20.92
N ASP A 391 -12.72 16.54 -21.70
CA ASP A 391 -13.73 16.82 -22.73
C ASP A 391 -13.57 15.86 -23.93
N LYS A 392 -12.44 15.14 -23.97
CA LYS A 392 -12.04 14.25 -25.06
C LYS A 392 -12.46 12.83 -24.71
N PRO A 393 -13.36 12.20 -25.48
CA PRO A 393 -13.83 10.86 -25.16
C PRO A 393 -12.69 9.82 -25.28
N PRO A 394 -12.58 8.88 -24.33
CA PRO A 394 -11.58 7.81 -24.38
C PRO A 394 -11.71 6.94 -25.64
N LEU A 395 -10.57 6.53 -26.19
CA LEU A 395 -10.45 5.47 -27.18
C LEU A 395 -10.14 4.15 -26.49
N ILE A 396 -11.09 3.21 -26.53
CA ILE A 396 -11.01 1.95 -25.77
C ILE A 396 -10.90 0.78 -26.73
N LEU A 397 -9.82 0.02 -26.61
CA LEU A 397 -9.58 -1.22 -27.37
C LEU A 397 -9.80 -2.42 -26.45
N PHE A 398 -10.64 -3.37 -26.83
CA PHE A 398 -10.88 -4.56 -26.00
C PHE A 398 -11.40 -5.75 -26.81
N ASP A 399 -11.28 -6.94 -26.25
CA ASP A 399 -11.91 -8.15 -26.77
C ASP A 399 -13.33 -8.29 -26.18
N PRO A 400 -14.40 -8.21 -27.01
CA PRO A 400 -15.77 -8.33 -26.52
C PRO A 400 -16.10 -9.68 -25.89
N TYR A 401 -15.32 -10.73 -26.12
CA TYR A 401 -15.51 -12.06 -25.51
C TYR A 401 -14.81 -12.23 -24.16
N ARG A 402 -14.22 -11.15 -23.62
CA ARG A 402 -13.70 -11.06 -22.26
C ARG A 402 -14.72 -10.39 -21.34
N ASP A 403 -15.58 -11.20 -20.72
CA ASP A 403 -16.71 -10.70 -19.90
C ASP A 403 -16.29 -9.73 -18.79
N GLU A 404 -15.17 -9.98 -18.11
CA GLU A 404 -14.70 -9.14 -17.01
C GLU A 404 -14.41 -7.71 -17.49
N GLU A 405 -13.65 -7.57 -18.59
CA GLU A 405 -13.29 -6.29 -19.20
C GLU A 405 -14.51 -5.60 -19.82
N ARG A 406 -15.34 -6.36 -20.54
CA ARG A 406 -16.58 -5.86 -21.14
C ARG A 406 -17.50 -5.26 -20.07
N LYS A 407 -17.75 -5.98 -18.98
CA LYS A 407 -18.57 -5.50 -17.86
C LYS A 407 -17.97 -4.27 -17.19
N TYR A 408 -16.65 -4.20 -17.05
CA TYR A 408 -15.99 -3.01 -16.53
C TYR A 408 -16.23 -1.79 -17.42
N ILE A 409 -16.05 -1.93 -18.73
CA ILE A 409 -16.30 -0.85 -19.70
C ILE A 409 -17.77 -0.42 -19.67
N GLU A 410 -18.70 -1.37 -19.72
CA GLU A 410 -20.14 -1.10 -19.74
C GLU A 410 -20.66 -0.45 -18.46
N ASN A 411 -20.17 -0.88 -17.30
CA ASN A 411 -20.72 -0.46 -15.99
C ASN A 411 -19.98 0.74 -15.37
N TYR A 412 -18.75 1.03 -15.80
CA TYR A 412 -17.92 2.07 -15.17
C TYR A 412 -17.40 3.12 -16.15
N VAL A 413 -16.94 2.71 -17.33
CA VAL A 413 -16.36 3.66 -18.29
C VAL A 413 -17.43 4.37 -19.10
N LEU A 414 -18.39 3.64 -19.68
CA LEU A 414 -19.45 4.25 -20.50
C LEU A 414 -20.40 5.17 -19.71
N PRO A 415 -20.76 4.89 -18.44
CA PRO A 415 -21.54 5.84 -17.64
C PRO A 415 -20.82 7.18 -17.41
N ALA A 416 -19.49 7.16 -17.23
CA ALA A 416 -18.69 8.38 -17.11
C ALA A 416 -18.44 9.06 -18.47
N TYR A 417 -18.25 8.26 -19.52
CA TYR A 417 -17.89 8.67 -20.88
C TYR A 417 -18.79 8.02 -21.94
N PRO A 418 -20.04 8.49 -22.10
CA PRO A 418 -21.01 7.88 -23.02
C PRO A 418 -20.62 8.01 -24.49
N LYS A 419 -19.74 8.96 -24.83
CA LYS A 419 -19.21 9.18 -26.18
C LYS A 419 -17.89 8.46 -26.46
N SER A 420 -17.44 7.56 -25.57
CA SER A 420 -16.21 6.78 -25.75
C SER A 420 -16.22 6.05 -27.09
N LYS A 421 -15.07 6.06 -27.78
CA LYS A 421 -14.90 5.30 -29.02
C LYS A 421 -14.43 3.89 -28.70
N LEU A 422 -15.26 2.90 -29.01
CA LEU A 422 -14.97 1.49 -28.76
C LEU A 422 -14.42 0.81 -30.03
N ILE A 423 -13.20 0.28 -29.95
CA ILE A 423 -12.66 -0.66 -30.95
C ILE A 423 -12.76 -2.07 -30.39
N LYS A 424 -13.76 -2.80 -30.88
CA LYS A 424 -13.98 -4.20 -30.52
C LYS A 424 -13.09 -5.08 -31.39
N LEU A 425 -12.24 -5.89 -30.77
CA LEU A 425 -11.33 -6.82 -31.43
C LEU A 425 -11.61 -8.25 -30.93
N PRO A 426 -12.62 -8.94 -31.51
CA PRO A 426 -12.97 -10.30 -31.12
C PRO A 426 -11.77 -11.24 -31.10
N PHE A 427 -11.61 -11.97 -30.01
CA PHE A 427 -10.52 -12.93 -29.77
C PHE A 427 -9.12 -12.30 -29.76
N ALA A 428 -8.98 -10.99 -29.55
CA ALA A 428 -7.68 -10.37 -29.29
C ALA A 428 -7.10 -10.70 -27.91
N GLY A 429 -7.92 -11.24 -26.99
CA GLY A 429 -7.52 -11.59 -25.64
C GLY A 429 -7.36 -10.39 -24.71
N HIS A 430 -6.77 -10.62 -23.53
CA HIS A 430 -6.49 -9.54 -22.57
C HIS A 430 -5.34 -8.63 -23.04
N THR A 431 -4.34 -9.21 -23.70
CA THR A 431 -3.13 -8.51 -24.17
C THR A 431 -3.33 -7.93 -25.57
N VAL A 432 -4.42 -7.17 -25.77
CA VAL A 432 -4.83 -6.65 -27.09
C VAL A 432 -3.70 -5.92 -27.82
N LEU A 433 -2.91 -5.08 -27.14
CA LEU A 433 -1.77 -4.40 -27.78
C LEU A 433 -0.71 -5.38 -28.30
N ASN A 434 -0.49 -6.52 -27.63
CA ASN A 434 0.42 -7.54 -28.11
C ASN A 434 -0.13 -8.19 -29.39
N THR A 435 -1.43 -8.46 -29.44
CA THR A 435 -2.08 -8.95 -30.66
C THR A 435 -1.90 -7.99 -31.82
N LEU A 436 -2.12 -6.68 -31.60
CA LEU A 436 -1.88 -5.66 -32.63
C LEU A 436 -0.41 -5.55 -33.03
N LYS A 437 0.52 -5.77 -32.08
CA LYS A 437 1.96 -5.77 -32.35
C LYS A 437 2.35 -6.94 -33.25
N GLU A 438 1.94 -8.16 -32.90
CA GLU A 438 2.22 -9.35 -33.70
C GLU A 438 1.57 -9.28 -35.09
N SER A 439 0.44 -8.58 -35.23
CA SER A 439 -0.17 -8.28 -36.54
C SER A 439 0.45 -7.09 -37.28
N GLY A 440 1.49 -6.44 -36.76
CA GLY A 440 2.14 -5.28 -37.40
C GLY A 440 1.30 -3.99 -37.41
N LEU A 441 0.17 -3.95 -36.71
CA LEU A 441 -0.79 -2.84 -36.73
C LEU A 441 -0.54 -1.79 -35.65
N LEU A 442 0.05 -2.19 -34.51
CA LEU A 442 0.13 -1.35 -33.31
C LEU A 442 0.83 -0.01 -33.53
N LYS A 443 2.02 -0.03 -34.14
CA LYS A 443 2.85 1.19 -34.29
C LYS A 443 2.10 2.25 -35.07
N ASN A 444 1.65 1.90 -36.28
CA ASN A 444 0.97 2.83 -37.18
C ASN A 444 -0.34 3.36 -36.57
N PHE A 445 -1.06 2.52 -35.84
CA PHE A 445 -2.29 2.92 -35.14
C PHE A 445 -2.03 4.00 -34.08
N VAL A 446 -1.09 3.75 -33.16
CA VAL A 446 -0.82 4.68 -32.06
C VAL A 446 -0.20 5.97 -32.58
N THR A 447 0.75 5.90 -33.51
CA THR A 447 1.37 7.10 -34.09
C THR A 447 0.36 7.95 -34.86
N THR A 448 -0.47 7.34 -35.70
CA THR A 448 -1.48 8.08 -36.48
C THR A 448 -2.50 8.76 -35.58
N TYR A 449 -2.90 8.12 -34.48
CA TYR A 449 -3.82 8.73 -33.52
C TYR A 449 -3.18 9.90 -32.78
N ILE A 450 -1.96 9.77 -32.28
CA ILE A 450 -1.26 10.85 -31.57
C ILE A 450 -0.93 12.01 -32.53
N GLU A 451 -0.53 11.72 -33.77
CA GLU A 451 -0.13 12.75 -34.74
C GLU A 451 -1.33 13.49 -35.31
N LYS A 452 -2.38 12.77 -35.72
CA LYS A 452 -3.46 13.29 -36.56
C LYS A 452 -4.83 13.27 -35.89
N GLY A 453 -4.97 12.69 -34.70
CA GLY A 453 -6.27 12.41 -34.07
C GLY A 453 -7.11 11.39 -34.85
N ILE A 454 -6.52 10.69 -35.82
CA ILE A 454 -7.23 9.75 -36.69
C ILE A 454 -7.15 8.35 -36.09
N CYS A 455 -8.30 7.77 -35.82
CA CYS A 455 -8.42 6.37 -35.41
C CYS A 455 -8.54 5.48 -36.65
N LEU A 456 -7.44 4.81 -36.99
CA LEU A 456 -7.39 3.86 -38.11
C LEU A 456 -8.29 2.63 -37.86
N PRO A 457 -8.90 2.06 -38.92
CA PRO A 457 -9.56 0.76 -38.81
C PRO A 457 -8.52 -0.32 -38.50
N LEU A 458 -8.84 -1.20 -37.55
CA LEU A 458 -7.99 -2.33 -37.16
C LEU A 458 -8.67 -3.62 -37.57
N LYS A 459 -7.97 -4.45 -38.34
CA LYS A 459 -8.42 -5.79 -38.74
C LYS A 459 -7.30 -6.78 -38.50
N ILE A 460 -7.48 -7.67 -37.53
CA ILE A 460 -6.54 -8.76 -37.25
C ILE A 460 -6.69 -9.82 -38.34
N ASN A 461 -5.57 -10.33 -38.85
CA ASN A 461 -5.61 -11.50 -39.74
C ASN A 461 -5.87 -12.75 -38.88
N GLU A 462 -7.10 -13.26 -38.94
CA GLU A 462 -7.58 -14.40 -38.14
C GLU A 462 -6.84 -15.70 -38.48
N GLU A 463 -6.41 -15.85 -39.73
CA GLU A 463 -5.75 -17.08 -40.20
C GLU A 463 -4.28 -17.15 -39.77
N GLU A 464 -3.61 -15.99 -39.73
CA GLU A 464 -2.18 -15.88 -39.41
C GLU A 464 -1.92 -15.54 -37.94
N SER A 465 -2.94 -15.19 -37.15
CA SER A 465 -2.77 -14.83 -35.75
C SER A 465 -2.87 -16.03 -34.83
N TYR A 466 -1.73 -16.45 -34.28
CA TYR A 466 -1.68 -17.50 -33.26
C TYR A 466 -2.44 -17.10 -31.99
N ILE A 467 -2.43 -15.82 -31.61
CA ILE A 467 -3.14 -15.31 -30.42
C ILE A 467 -4.65 -15.41 -30.64
N TRP A 468 -5.13 -14.99 -31.81
CA TRP A 468 -6.55 -15.04 -32.15
C TRP A 468 -7.08 -16.48 -32.12
N ASN A 469 -6.34 -17.42 -32.73
CA ASN A 469 -6.70 -18.83 -32.68
C ASN A 469 -6.66 -19.39 -31.26
N GLY A 470 -5.66 -19.02 -30.45
CA GLY A 470 -5.59 -19.43 -29.05
C GLY A 470 -6.77 -18.91 -28.20
N GLU A 471 -7.19 -17.66 -28.39
CA GLU A 471 -8.33 -17.08 -27.67
C GLU A 471 -9.68 -17.63 -28.14
N LYS A 472 -9.82 -17.91 -29.45
CA LYS A 472 -11.01 -18.58 -29.98
C LYS A 472 -11.11 -20.03 -29.50
N GLY A 473 -9.98 -20.75 -29.42
CA GLY A 473 -9.92 -22.06 -28.78
C GLY A 473 -10.34 -22.00 -27.30
N ARG A 474 -9.88 -20.99 -26.56
CA ARG A 474 -10.32 -20.75 -25.17
C ARG A 474 -11.82 -20.45 -25.08
N TYR A 475 -12.38 -19.71 -26.03
CA TYR A 475 -13.80 -19.45 -26.09
C TYR A 475 -14.59 -20.74 -26.23
N PHE A 476 -14.24 -21.59 -27.20
CA PHE A 476 -14.92 -22.88 -27.40
C PHE A 476 -14.76 -23.82 -26.19
N LEU A 477 -13.57 -23.88 -25.59
CA LEU A 477 -13.34 -24.65 -24.36
C LEU A 477 -14.24 -24.21 -23.20
N ARG A 478 -14.49 -22.90 -23.05
CA ARG A 478 -15.43 -22.38 -22.02
C ARG A 478 -16.89 -22.78 -22.27
N HIS A 479 -17.24 -23.05 -23.53
CA HIS A 479 -18.59 -23.47 -23.94
C HIS A 479 -18.69 -24.99 -24.17
N SER A 480 -17.71 -25.76 -23.69
CA SER A 480 -17.66 -27.23 -23.84
C SER A 480 -17.69 -27.73 -25.29
N MET A 481 -17.30 -26.89 -26.24
CA MET A 481 -17.14 -27.22 -27.66
C MET A 481 -15.70 -27.72 -27.89
N TYR A 482 -15.45 -28.97 -27.53
CA TYR A 482 -14.09 -29.49 -27.42
C TYR A 482 -13.40 -29.71 -28.77
N GLU A 483 -14.13 -30.11 -29.81
CA GLU A 483 -13.57 -30.36 -31.15
C GLU A 483 -13.07 -29.05 -31.77
N GLU A 484 -13.87 -27.99 -31.71
CA GLU A 484 -13.52 -26.66 -32.20
C GLU A 484 -12.40 -26.03 -31.36
N ALA A 485 -12.41 -26.27 -30.05
CA ALA A 485 -11.31 -25.85 -29.18
C ALA A 485 -9.99 -26.51 -29.59
N ILE A 486 -9.98 -27.83 -29.82
CA ILE A 486 -8.81 -28.57 -30.29
C ILE A 486 -8.31 -28.02 -31.62
N LEU A 487 -9.20 -27.84 -32.60
CA LEU A 487 -8.86 -27.28 -33.92
C LEU A 487 -8.12 -25.95 -33.81
N HIS A 488 -8.68 -25.01 -33.05
CA HIS A 488 -8.11 -23.67 -32.91
C HIS A 488 -6.83 -23.65 -32.09
N PHE A 489 -6.71 -24.46 -31.03
CA PHE A 489 -5.45 -24.55 -30.32
C PHE A 489 -4.34 -25.18 -31.17
N LYS A 490 -4.64 -26.22 -31.98
CA LYS A 490 -3.69 -26.79 -32.93
C LYS A 490 -3.23 -25.75 -33.96
N LYS A 491 -4.17 -25.02 -34.58
CA LYS A 491 -3.84 -23.94 -35.52
C LYS A 491 -2.97 -22.86 -34.87
N SER A 492 -3.23 -22.49 -33.61
CA SER A 492 -2.37 -21.57 -32.86
C SER A 492 -0.94 -22.08 -32.75
N LEU A 493 -0.75 -23.36 -32.41
CA LEU A 493 0.56 -23.99 -32.25
C LEU A 493 1.29 -24.22 -33.58
N GLU A 494 0.56 -24.47 -34.67
CA GLU A 494 1.10 -24.56 -36.04
C GLU A 494 1.71 -23.24 -36.50
N ILE A 495 1.04 -22.11 -36.21
CA ILE A 495 1.54 -20.78 -36.54
C ILE A 495 2.75 -20.42 -35.67
N LYS A 496 2.62 -20.59 -34.34
CA LYS A 496 3.68 -20.27 -33.39
C LYS A 496 3.50 -21.05 -32.09
N MET A 497 4.52 -21.81 -31.71
CA MET A 497 4.56 -22.48 -30.40
C MET A 497 4.38 -21.46 -29.26
N ASN A 498 3.35 -21.64 -28.43
CA ASN A 498 3.05 -20.76 -27.31
C ASN A 498 2.40 -21.51 -26.14
N VAL A 499 2.76 -21.12 -24.93
CA VAL A 499 2.40 -21.86 -23.70
C VAL A 499 0.90 -21.77 -23.40
N GLU A 500 0.24 -20.70 -23.82
CA GLU A 500 -1.18 -20.47 -23.62
C GLU A 500 -2.03 -21.47 -24.42
N ALA A 501 -1.66 -21.74 -25.68
CA ALA A 501 -2.34 -22.74 -26.51
C ALA A 501 -2.00 -24.17 -26.09
N VAL A 502 -0.77 -24.46 -25.65
CA VAL A 502 -0.42 -25.76 -25.05
C VAL A 502 -1.28 -26.04 -23.82
N ASN A 503 -1.38 -25.07 -22.90
CA ASN A 503 -2.22 -25.21 -21.72
C ASN A 503 -3.69 -25.42 -22.08
N GLY A 504 -4.21 -24.63 -23.02
CA GLY A 504 -5.58 -24.73 -23.49
C GLY A 504 -5.89 -26.08 -24.12
N LEU A 505 -5.00 -26.57 -24.99
CA LEU A 505 -5.16 -27.85 -25.67
C LEU A 505 -5.07 -29.02 -24.70
N ALA A 506 -4.06 -29.04 -23.82
CA ALA A 506 -3.94 -30.08 -22.79
C ALA A 506 -5.18 -30.14 -21.89
N SER A 507 -5.67 -28.97 -21.43
CA SER A 507 -6.89 -28.93 -20.63
C SER A 507 -8.14 -29.36 -21.42
N THR A 508 -8.19 -29.10 -22.72
CA THR A 508 -9.27 -29.56 -23.59
C THR A 508 -9.25 -31.08 -23.72
N TYR A 509 -8.09 -31.68 -23.99
CA TYR A 509 -7.91 -33.12 -24.04
C TYR A 509 -8.29 -33.81 -22.73
N CYS A 510 -7.90 -33.24 -21.58
CA CYS A 510 -8.32 -33.80 -20.29
C CYS A 510 -9.84 -33.77 -20.10
N LYS A 511 -10.53 -32.72 -20.58
CA LYS A 511 -11.99 -32.60 -20.49
C LYS A 511 -12.74 -33.46 -21.51
N SER A 512 -12.10 -33.81 -22.64
CA SER A 512 -12.63 -34.72 -23.66
C SER A 512 -12.15 -36.17 -23.46
N GLU A 513 -11.72 -36.53 -22.24
CA GLU A 513 -11.26 -37.88 -21.87
C GLU A 513 -10.01 -38.42 -22.60
N ASN A 514 -9.27 -37.57 -23.33
CA ASN A 514 -8.05 -37.92 -24.08
C ASN A 514 -6.76 -37.59 -23.31
N LYS A 515 -6.61 -38.09 -22.07
CA LYS A 515 -5.49 -37.71 -21.19
C LYS A 515 -4.11 -38.02 -21.76
N ASP A 516 -3.96 -39.11 -22.51
CA ASP A 516 -2.67 -39.50 -23.09
C ASP A 516 -2.16 -38.47 -24.11
N GLN A 517 -3.07 -37.87 -24.88
CA GLN A 517 -2.72 -36.78 -25.79
C GLN A 517 -2.30 -35.51 -25.05
N ALA A 518 -2.88 -35.25 -23.86
CA ALA A 518 -2.46 -34.14 -23.02
C ALA A 518 -1.05 -34.36 -22.46
N VAL A 519 -0.71 -35.58 -22.03
CA VAL A 519 0.63 -35.94 -21.55
C VAL A 519 1.65 -35.79 -22.67
N ALA A 520 1.40 -36.44 -23.82
CA ALA A 520 2.30 -36.40 -24.97
C ALA A 520 2.56 -34.97 -25.46
N LEU A 521 1.54 -34.10 -25.45
CA LEU A 521 1.69 -32.69 -25.81
C LEU A 521 2.62 -31.93 -24.85
N ILE A 522 2.51 -32.20 -23.54
CA ILE A 522 3.33 -31.50 -22.53
C ILE A 522 4.77 -32.01 -22.58
N GLU A 523 4.99 -33.30 -22.82
CA GLU A 523 6.31 -33.89 -23.04
C GLU A 523 6.97 -33.31 -24.31
N ASP A 524 6.25 -33.27 -25.44
CA ASP A 524 6.75 -32.65 -26.68
C ASP A 524 7.11 -31.17 -26.49
N TYR A 525 6.29 -30.43 -25.72
CA TYR A 525 6.61 -29.04 -25.37
C TYR A 525 7.88 -28.95 -24.52
N PHE A 526 8.06 -29.82 -23.54
CA PHE A 526 9.27 -29.86 -22.71
C PHE A 526 10.50 -30.20 -23.55
N ASP A 527 10.42 -31.20 -24.42
CA ASP A 527 11.53 -31.62 -25.27
C ASP A 527 11.97 -30.51 -26.23
N LYS A 528 11.02 -29.76 -26.79
CA LYS A 528 11.31 -28.64 -27.70
C LYS A 528 11.85 -27.39 -27.01
N THR A 529 11.45 -27.13 -25.77
CA THR A 529 11.76 -25.86 -25.08
C THR A 529 12.77 -26.00 -23.94
N GLY A 530 13.03 -27.23 -23.48
CA GLY A 530 13.81 -27.52 -22.28
C GLY A 530 13.17 -27.01 -20.99
N SER A 531 11.90 -26.57 -20.99
CA SER A 531 11.29 -25.91 -19.84
C SER A 531 9.78 -26.06 -19.76
N LEU A 532 9.26 -26.41 -18.57
CA LEU A 532 7.82 -26.36 -18.27
C LEU A 532 7.34 -24.99 -17.76
N LYS A 533 8.15 -23.94 -17.92
CA LYS A 533 7.80 -22.59 -17.45
C LYS A 533 6.52 -22.12 -18.15
N GLY A 534 5.54 -21.69 -17.35
CA GLY A 534 4.23 -21.22 -17.82
C GLY A 534 3.18 -22.32 -18.01
N ILE A 535 3.54 -23.61 -17.96
CA ILE A 535 2.54 -24.68 -17.93
C ILE A 535 1.81 -24.66 -16.58
N SER A 536 0.48 -24.74 -16.62
CA SER A 536 -0.36 -24.69 -15.43
C SER A 536 -0.04 -25.85 -14.47
N PRO A 537 -0.18 -25.65 -13.14
CA PRO A 537 0.06 -26.73 -12.18
C PRO A 537 -0.79 -27.98 -12.45
N SER A 538 -2.05 -27.80 -12.86
CA SER A 538 -2.95 -28.90 -13.21
C SER A 538 -2.44 -29.73 -14.38
N ASN A 539 -1.89 -29.07 -15.41
CA ASN A 539 -1.34 -29.76 -16.58
C ASN A 539 0.02 -30.41 -16.24
N ARG A 540 0.89 -29.76 -15.45
CA ARG A 540 2.16 -30.36 -15.01
C ARG A 540 1.97 -31.64 -14.19
N ASN A 541 0.92 -31.70 -13.37
CA ASN A 541 0.60 -32.88 -12.58
C ASN A 541 0.16 -34.09 -13.42
N LEU A 542 -0.05 -33.94 -14.73
CA LEU A 542 -0.28 -35.08 -15.63
C LEU A 542 1.00 -35.92 -15.79
N LEU A 543 2.17 -35.29 -15.79
CA LEU A 543 3.47 -35.98 -15.95
C LEU A 543 3.85 -36.83 -14.73
N SER A 544 3.34 -36.49 -13.53
CA SER A 544 3.64 -37.21 -12.29
C SER A 544 2.70 -38.37 -12.00
N ARG A 545 1.56 -38.46 -12.71
CA ARG A 545 0.54 -39.51 -12.51
C ARG A 545 0.69 -40.73 -13.41
N ASN A 546 1.64 -40.68 -14.36
CA ASN A 546 2.00 -41.79 -15.26
C ASN A 546 3.33 -42.47 -14.88
N LYS A 547 3.85 -42.22 -13.67
CA LYS A 547 5.01 -42.93 -13.10
C LYS A 547 4.59 -43.85 -11.97
#